data_AF-A0A841CAK2-F1
#
_entry.id   AF-A0A841CAK2-F1
#
_cell.length_a   1.000
_cell.length_b   1.000
_cell.length_c   1.000
_cell.angle_alpha   90.00
_cell.angle_beta   90.00
_cell.angle_gamma   90.00
#
_symmetry.space_group_name_H-M   'P 1'
#
loop_
_entity.id
_entity.type
_entity.pdbx_description
1 polymer ?
#
loop_
_entity_poly.entity_id
_entity_poly.type
_entity_poly.pdbx_seq_one_letter_code
_entity_poly.pdbx_strand_id
1 'polypeptide(L)'
;MGLLRTWMGAAIFGGVPSTVHALLTGRDALAATKAAGTLLGRPGVARGVLAHVGVSVFWTAVLAAVDRRRPLGVAGGALAGALVAAVDLEVVGRRYPAVRALPRGPQWADHVAFGVLVGASLRASRRARESTLD
;
A
#
# COMPACT_ATOMS: atom_id res chain seq x y z
N MET A 1 17.89 -4.81 4.53
CA MET A 1 17.35 -3.44 4.31
C MET A 1 16.53 -3.02 5.53
N GLY A 2 16.49 -1.72 5.85
CA GLY A 2 15.73 -1.20 6.99
C GLY A 2 14.24 -1.02 6.69
N LEU A 3 13.40 -1.01 7.72
CA LEU A 3 11.94 -0.83 7.61
C LEU A 3 11.55 0.45 6.83
N LEU A 4 12.34 1.52 6.98
CA LEU A 4 12.19 2.76 6.22
C LEU A 4 12.29 2.52 4.70
N ARG A 5 13.28 1.75 4.24
CA ARG A 5 13.46 1.45 2.80
C ARG A 5 12.32 0.57 2.26
N THR A 6 11.88 -0.40 3.06
CA THR A 6 10.72 -1.24 2.74
C THR A 6 9.46 -0.39 2.55
N TRP A 7 9.19 0.49 3.52
CA TRP A 7 8.06 1.41 3.45
C TRP A 7 8.15 2.34 2.24
N MET A 8 9.28 3.03 2.04
CA MET A 8 9.44 3.98 0.91
C MET A 8 9.22 3.30 -0.44
N GLY A 9 9.85 2.14 -0.67
CA GLY A 9 9.70 1.41 -1.92
C GLY A 9 8.25 0.98 -2.16
N ALA A 10 7.60 0.39 -1.15
CA ALA A 10 6.22 -0.04 -1.27
C ALA A 10 5.24 1.13 -1.44
N ALA A 11 5.43 2.24 -0.72
CA ALA A 11 4.56 3.41 -0.79
C ALA A 11 4.64 4.15 -2.13
N ILE A 12 5.82 4.18 -2.75
CA ILE A 12 6.06 4.82 -4.06
C ILE A 12 5.56 3.93 -5.20
N PHE A 13 5.98 2.66 -5.23
CA PHE A 13 5.71 1.78 -6.36
C PHE A 13 4.36 1.04 -6.25
N GLY A 14 3.75 1.00 -5.07
CA GLY A 14 2.45 0.38 -4.86
C GLY A 14 1.33 1.05 -5.65
N GLY A 15 1.39 2.37 -5.91
CA GLY A 15 0.36 3.11 -6.65
C GLY A 15 0.48 3.05 -8.19
N VAL A 16 1.42 2.27 -8.73
CA VAL A 16 1.64 2.16 -10.18
C VAL A 16 0.42 1.61 -10.92
N PRO A 17 -0.25 0.52 -10.47
CA PRO A 17 -1.40 -0.03 -11.19
C PRO A 17 -2.52 0.98 -11.42
N SER A 18 -2.94 1.73 -10.39
CA SER A 18 -3.98 2.75 -10.54
C SER A 18 -3.53 3.95 -11.35
N THR A 19 -2.27 4.37 -11.25
CA THR A 19 -1.70 5.45 -12.06
C THR A 19 -1.71 5.07 -13.55
N VAL A 20 -1.22 3.88 -13.90
CA VAL A 20 -1.23 3.36 -15.27
C VAL A 20 -2.66 3.27 -15.79
N HIS A 21 -3.57 2.73 -14.99
CA HIS A 21 -4.97 2.62 -15.39
C HIS A 21 -5.65 3.99 -15.61
N ALA A 22 -5.34 5.00 -14.79
CA ALA A 22 -5.85 6.35 -14.98
C ALA A 22 -5.35 6.96 -16.29
N LEU A 23 -4.04 6.85 -16.57
CA LEU A 23 -3.43 7.33 -17.80
C LEU A 23 -4.03 6.65 -19.04
N LEU A 24 -4.18 5.32 -19.01
CA LEU A 24 -4.74 4.54 -20.13
C LEU A 24 -6.22 4.84 -20.40
N THR A 25 -6.95 5.38 -19.43
CA THR A 25 -8.39 5.66 -19.55
C THR A 25 -8.71 7.16 -19.61
N GLY A 26 -7.68 8.01 -19.74
CA GLY A 26 -7.85 9.47 -19.79
C GLY A 26 -8.40 10.08 -18.50
N ARG A 27 -8.22 9.40 -17.35
CA ARG A 27 -8.67 9.86 -16.04
C ARG A 27 -7.56 10.60 -15.29
N ASP A 28 -7.99 11.38 -14.29
CA ASP A 28 -7.07 12.09 -13.40
C ASP A 28 -6.21 11.11 -12.59
N ALA A 29 -4.89 11.09 -12.88
CA ALA A 29 -3.92 10.25 -12.18
C ALA A 29 -3.79 10.57 -10.69
N LEU A 30 -4.17 11.79 -10.27
CA LEU A 30 -4.17 12.20 -8.86
C LEU A 30 -5.52 12.02 -8.18
N ALA A 31 -6.51 11.42 -8.84
CA ALA A 31 -7.85 11.22 -8.27
C ALA A 31 -7.80 10.41 -6.96
N ALA A 32 -7.02 9.32 -6.94
CA ALA A 32 -6.85 8.49 -5.74
C ALA A 32 -6.23 9.29 -4.59
N THR A 33 -5.15 10.03 -4.86
CA THR A 33 -4.49 10.89 -3.89
C THR A 33 -5.44 11.97 -3.38
N LYS A 34 -6.15 12.68 -4.27
CA LYS A 34 -7.13 13.71 -3.88
C LYS A 34 -8.24 13.12 -3.01
N ALA A 35 -8.76 11.95 -3.37
CA ALA A 35 -9.79 11.25 -2.61
C ALA A 35 -9.31 10.84 -1.21
N ALA A 36 -8.07 10.36 -1.08
CA ALA A 36 -7.46 10.04 0.21
C ALA A 36 -7.41 11.25 1.16
N GLY A 37 -7.37 12.48 0.63
CA GLY A 37 -7.42 13.70 1.45
C GLY A 37 -8.69 13.81 2.31
N THR A 38 -9.78 13.14 1.92
CA THR A 38 -11.04 13.10 2.72
C THR A 38 -10.88 12.44 4.08
N LEU A 39 -9.86 11.59 4.28
CA LEU A 39 -9.50 11.05 5.59
C LEU A 39 -9.06 12.16 6.56
N LEU A 40 -8.58 13.29 6.03
CA LEU A 40 -8.19 14.48 6.78
C LEU A 40 -9.19 15.65 6.57
N GLY A 41 -10.46 15.31 6.32
CA GLY A 41 -11.60 16.21 6.31
C GLY A 41 -12.01 16.77 4.94
N ARG A 42 -11.12 16.85 3.95
CA ARG A 42 -11.47 17.36 2.61
C ARG A 42 -10.55 16.85 1.51
N PRO A 43 -11.05 16.66 0.27
CA PRO A 43 -10.21 16.19 -0.82
C PRO A 43 -9.07 17.17 -1.13
N GLY A 44 -7.94 16.64 -1.58
CA GLY A 44 -6.80 17.45 -2.00
C GLY A 44 -5.47 16.69 -1.92
N VAL A 45 -4.54 17.05 -2.80
CA VAL A 45 -3.27 16.32 -2.98
C VAL A 45 -2.42 16.32 -1.71
N ALA A 46 -2.20 17.48 -1.08
CA ALA A 46 -1.35 17.56 0.12
C ALA A 46 -1.89 16.69 1.29
N ARG A 47 -3.20 16.78 1.57
CA ARG A 47 -3.86 15.92 2.58
C ARG A 47 -3.83 14.46 2.16
N GLY A 48 -4.04 14.19 0.88
CA GLY A 48 -3.94 12.86 0.30
C GLY A 48 -2.60 12.20 0.52
N VAL A 49 -1.52 12.93 0.25
CA VAL A 49 -0.14 12.48 0.49
C VAL A 49 0.08 12.20 1.97
N LEU A 50 -0.36 13.10 2.87
CA LEU A 50 -0.25 12.88 4.32
C LEU A 50 -1.02 11.63 4.78
N ALA A 51 -2.26 11.46 4.32
CA ALA A 51 -3.07 10.29 4.62
C ALA A 51 -2.41 9.01 4.09
N HIS A 52 -1.94 9.02 2.84
CA HIS A 52 -1.25 7.90 2.20
C HIS A 52 0.03 7.51 2.94
N VAL A 53 0.85 8.50 3.33
CA VAL A 53 2.04 8.28 4.15
C VAL A 53 1.67 7.62 5.48
N GLY A 54 0.68 8.15 6.20
CA GLY A 54 0.26 7.59 7.48
C GLY A 54 -0.24 6.15 7.38
N VAL A 55 -1.12 5.88 6.41
CA VAL A 55 -1.70 4.54 6.17
C VAL A 55 -0.62 3.55 5.73
N SER A 56 0.27 3.95 4.82
CA SER A 56 1.34 3.06 4.34
C SER A 56 2.38 2.76 5.42
N VAL A 57 2.70 3.71 6.31
CA VAL A 57 3.56 3.47 7.48
C VAL A 57 2.89 2.48 8.42
N PHE A 58 1.61 2.71 8.76
CA PHE A 58 0.84 1.84 9.63
C PHE A 58 0.83 0.40 9.12
N TRP A 59 0.44 0.19 7.86
CA TRP A 59 0.37 -1.15 7.29
C TRP A 59 1.74 -1.80 7.11
N THR A 60 2.78 -1.05 6.74
CA THR A 60 4.15 -1.61 6.69
C THR A 60 4.59 -2.11 8.07
N ALA A 61 4.29 -1.38 9.13
CA ALA A 61 4.62 -1.78 10.50
C ALA A 61 3.84 -3.04 10.94
N VAL A 62 2.53 -3.11 10.64
CA VAL A 62 1.69 -4.28 10.90
C VAL A 62 2.21 -5.51 10.17
N LEU A 63 2.47 -5.39 8.86
CA LEU A 63 3.00 -6.50 8.05
C LEU A 63 4.39 -6.94 8.51
N ALA A 64 5.26 -6.01 8.88
CA ALA A 64 6.56 -6.34 9.46
C ALA A 64 6.42 -7.07 10.80
N ALA A 65 5.45 -6.70 11.64
CA ALA A 65 5.17 -7.41 12.89
C ALA A 65 4.65 -8.85 12.65
N VAL A 66 3.78 -9.04 11.66
CA VAL A 66 3.30 -10.36 11.23
C VAL A 66 4.46 -11.20 10.68
N ASP A 67 5.27 -10.63 9.78
CA ASP A 67 6.39 -11.31 9.13
C ASP A 67 7.46 -11.79 10.13
N ARG A 68 7.64 -11.07 11.25
CA ARG A 68 8.52 -11.51 12.35
C ARG A 68 8.06 -12.82 12.99
N ARG A 69 6.75 -13.08 13.04
CA ARG A 69 6.18 -14.30 13.63
C ARG A 69 6.00 -15.41 12.60
N ARG A 70 5.60 -15.04 11.37
CA ARG A 70 5.35 -15.94 10.24
C ARG A 70 5.85 -15.28 8.96
N PRO A 71 6.98 -15.72 8.39
CA PRO A 71 7.52 -15.11 7.18
C PRO A 71 6.48 -15.05 6.05
N LEU A 72 6.19 -13.84 5.57
CA LEU A 72 5.15 -13.64 4.54
C LEU A 72 5.65 -14.03 3.15
N GLY A 73 6.88 -13.62 2.81
CA GLY A 73 7.38 -13.71 1.45
C GLY A 73 6.48 -12.99 0.43
N VAL A 74 6.63 -13.33 -0.85
CA VAL A 74 5.87 -12.67 -1.93
C VAL A 74 4.40 -13.07 -1.90
N ALA A 75 4.09 -14.37 -1.84
CA ALA A 75 2.71 -14.87 -1.87
C ALA A 75 1.92 -14.45 -0.62
N GLY A 76 2.50 -14.59 0.58
CA GLY A 76 1.88 -14.12 1.81
C GLY A 76 1.74 -12.60 1.84
N GLY A 77 2.70 -11.86 1.26
CA GLY A 77 2.59 -10.42 1.05
C GLY A 77 1.43 -10.03 0.15
N ALA A 78 1.24 -10.73 -0.98
CA ALA A 78 0.12 -10.50 -1.90
C ALA A 78 -1.25 -10.73 -1.22
N LEU A 79 -1.38 -11.86 -0.51
CA LEU A 79 -2.60 -12.19 0.25
C LEU A 79 -2.86 -11.15 1.33
N ALA A 80 -1.84 -10.76 2.09
CA ALA A 80 -1.96 -9.72 3.11
C ALA A 80 -2.36 -8.37 2.47
N GLY A 81 -1.78 -8.01 1.33
CA GLY A 81 -2.16 -6.83 0.55
C GLY A 81 -3.63 -6.85 0.13
N ALA A 82 -4.13 -7.99 -0.35
CA ALA A 82 -5.55 -8.16 -0.67
C ALA A 82 -6.46 -7.98 0.57
N LEU A 83 -6.04 -8.50 1.73
CA LEU A 83 -6.77 -8.29 2.99
C LEU A 83 -6.75 -6.82 3.42
N VAL A 84 -5.63 -6.13 3.26
CA VAL A 84 -5.54 -4.68 3.48
C VAL A 84 -6.51 -3.95 2.55
N ALA A 85 -6.56 -4.32 1.27
CA ALA A 85 -7.49 -3.73 0.30
C ALA A 85 -8.95 -3.87 0.76
N ALA A 86 -9.33 -5.06 1.24
CA ALA A 86 -10.67 -5.32 1.75
C ALA A 86 -11.00 -4.41 2.94
N VAL A 87 -10.05 -4.25 3.88
CA VAL A 87 -10.22 -3.38 5.04
C VAL A 87 -10.31 -1.91 4.61
N ASP A 88 -9.34 -1.42 3.84
CA ASP A 88 -9.22 0.00 3.52
C ASP A 88 -10.32 0.47 2.55
N LEU A 89 -10.66 -0.34 1.55
CA LEU A 89 -11.60 0.06 0.49
C LEU A 89 -13.05 -0.32 0.79
N GLU A 90 -13.28 -1.48 1.39
CA GLU A 90 -14.63 -2.05 1.56
C GLU A 90 -15.16 -1.95 3.00
N VAL A 91 -14.31 -1.76 4.00
CA VAL A 91 -14.75 -1.50 5.39
C VAL A 91 -14.62 -0.01 5.72
N VAL A 92 -13.40 0.51 5.68
CA VAL A 92 -13.11 1.91 6.01
C VAL A 92 -13.64 2.83 4.91
N GLY A 93 -13.37 2.49 3.66
CA GLY A 93 -13.78 3.25 2.48
C GLY A 93 -15.28 3.50 2.39
N ARG A 94 -16.14 2.68 3.03
CA ARG A 94 -17.60 2.90 3.08
C ARG A 94 -17.98 4.27 3.65
N ARG A 95 -17.15 4.82 4.55
CA ARG A 95 -17.34 6.13 5.18
C ARG A 95 -16.86 7.31 4.33
N TYR A 96 -16.13 7.05 3.24
CA TYR A 96 -15.49 8.06 2.41
C TYR A 96 -16.01 7.99 0.97
N PRO A 97 -17.09 8.72 0.63
CA PRO A 97 -17.70 8.67 -0.71
C PRO A 97 -16.71 8.90 -1.86
N ALA A 98 -15.75 9.80 -1.69
CA ALA A 98 -14.71 10.07 -2.69
C ALA A 98 -13.82 8.84 -2.96
N VAL A 99 -13.49 8.07 -1.92
CA VAL A 99 -12.71 6.82 -2.06
C VAL A 99 -13.56 5.73 -2.72
N ARG A 100 -14.86 5.66 -2.42
CA ARG A 100 -15.79 4.69 -3.03
C ARG A 100 -16.00 4.91 -4.52
N ALA A 101 -15.90 6.16 -4.98
CA ALA A 101 -16.08 6.50 -6.37
C ALA A 101 -14.90 6.07 -7.27
N LEU A 102 -13.77 5.66 -6.67
CA LEU A 102 -12.60 5.20 -7.42
C LEU A 102 -12.86 3.81 -8.03
N PRO A 103 -12.34 3.52 -9.24
CA PRO A 103 -12.40 2.18 -9.82
C PRO A 103 -11.74 1.14 -8.90
N ARG A 104 -12.47 0.10 -8.52
CA ARG A 104 -12.02 -0.85 -7.49
C ARG A 104 -10.86 -1.73 -7.93
N GLY A 105 -10.92 -2.29 -9.14
CA GLY A 105 -9.88 -3.20 -9.64
C GLY A 105 -8.45 -2.66 -9.49
N PRO A 106 -8.13 -1.46 -10.01
CA PRO A 106 -6.82 -0.86 -9.86
C PRO A 106 -6.43 -0.54 -8.42
N GLN A 107 -7.39 -0.12 -7.58
CA GLN A 107 -7.12 0.15 -6.17
C GLN A 107 -6.79 -1.13 -5.40
N TRP A 108 -7.48 -2.23 -5.69
CA TRP A 108 -7.12 -3.56 -5.16
C TRP A 108 -5.74 -4.00 -5.64
N ALA A 109 -5.44 -3.78 -6.92
CA ALA A 109 -4.12 -4.09 -7.49
C ALA A 109 -2.99 -3.29 -6.80
N ASP A 110 -3.22 -2.02 -6.46
CA ASP A 110 -2.25 -1.20 -5.72
C ASP A 110 -1.90 -1.82 -4.36
N HIS A 111 -2.91 -2.28 -3.62
CA HIS A 111 -2.72 -2.89 -2.30
C HIS A 111 -2.03 -4.26 -2.38
N VAL A 112 -2.35 -5.06 -3.41
CA VAL A 112 -1.64 -6.31 -3.68
C VAL A 112 -0.19 -6.04 -4.03
N ALA A 113 0.08 -5.05 -4.90
CA ALA A 113 1.43 -4.63 -5.26
C ALA A 113 2.21 -4.15 -4.03
N PHE A 114 1.59 -3.31 -3.19
CA PHE A 114 2.15 -2.88 -1.91
C PHE A 114 2.52 -4.08 -1.03
N GLY A 115 1.61 -5.03 -0.83
CA GLY A 115 1.85 -6.22 -0.02
C GLY A 115 2.98 -7.10 -0.57
N VAL A 116 3.04 -7.30 -1.89
CA VAL A 116 4.14 -7.99 -2.58
C VAL A 116 5.48 -7.31 -2.32
N LEU A 117 5.55 -5.99 -2.49
CA LEU A 117 6.78 -5.20 -2.31
C LEU A 117 7.27 -5.25 -0.86
N VAL A 118 6.36 -5.15 0.12
CA VAL A 118 6.68 -5.30 1.54
C VAL A 118 7.20 -6.71 1.83
N GLY A 119 6.48 -7.75 1.43
CA GLY A 119 6.85 -9.14 1.67
C GLY A 119 8.19 -9.54 1.04
N ALA A 120 8.44 -9.09 -0.21
CA ALA A 120 9.72 -9.28 -0.90
C ALA A 120 10.88 -8.57 -0.16
N SER A 121 10.67 -7.31 0.23
CA SER A 121 11.70 -6.51 0.90
C SER A 121 12.05 -7.03 2.30
N LEU A 122 11.06 -7.52 3.05
CA LEU A 122 11.27 -8.13 4.35
C LEU A 122 12.05 -9.46 4.22
N ARG A 123 11.69 -10.29 3.23
CA ARG A 123 12.42 -11.53 2.92
C ARG A 123 13.89 -11.24 2.55
N ALA A 124 14.13 -10.27 1.67
CA ALA A 124 15.49 -9.87 1.29
C ALA A 124 16.30 -9.39 2.51
N SER A 125 15.66 -8.63 3.40
CA SER A 125 16.29 -8.14 4.62
C SER A 125 16.64 -9.23 5.63
N ARG A 126 15.83 -10.29 5.69
CA ARG A 126 16.09 -11.46 6.54
C ARG A 126 17.32 -12.24 6.04
N ARG A 127 17.33 -12.55 4.74
CA ARG A 127 18.45 -13.26 4.08
C ARG A 127 19.79 -12.54 4.24
N ALA A 128 19.79 -11.22 4.07
CA ALA A 128 20.99 -10.41 4.24
C ALA A 128 21.51 -10.39 5.69
N ARG A 129 20.65 -10.59 6.70
CA ARG A 129 21.08 -10.69 8.10
C ARG A 129 21.65 -12.08 8.43
N GLU A 130 21.05 -13.13 7.87
CA GLU A 130 21.55 -14.51 8.03
C GLU A 130 22.96 -14.62 7.45
N SER A 131 23.23 -14.09 6.26
CA SER A 131 24.56 -14.12 5.62
C SER A 131 25.65 -13.30 6.29
N THR A 132 25.34 -12.49 7.32
CA THR A 132 26.34 -11.73 8.09
C THR A 132 26.71 -12.44 9.40
N LEU A 133 25.94 -13.45 9.77
CA LEU A 133 26.18 -14.26 10.97
C LEU A 133 26.98 -15.55 10.66
N ASP A 134 27.18 -15.86 9.37
CA ASP A 134 28.03 -16.93 8.85
C ASP A 134 29.45 -16.39 8.57
#